data_AF-U5W3W7-F1
#
_entry.id   AF-U5W3W7-F1
#
_cell.length_a   1.000
_cell.length_b   1.000
_cell.length_c   1.000
_cell.angle_alpha   90.00
_cell.angle_beta   90.00
_cell.angle_gamma   90.00
#
_symmetry.space_group_name_H-M   'P 1'
#
loop_
_entity.id
_entity.type
_entity.pdbx_description
1 polymer ?
#
loop_
_entity_poly.entity_id
_entity_poly.type
_entity_poly.pdbx_seq_one_letter_code
_entity_poly.pdbx_strand_id
1 'polypeptide(L)'
;MRGQSSTTGVLTMNEVVARTGTAEKVWRSLAYCAVLIPVALGALVVGRGAAGWWRALRTRLLQAAPVAEGRPGTGAVAVHAVQSLLLGVAALIPLGMQVLMVLRGALYGFVDPGPYDTSWGGPTRGGAWAAHFLISVPLSLAGLALLVGIAAMHQRLTASLDGERRARWLTPVTAGLCVAGGLFLVGWVRQI
;
A
#
# COMPACT_ATOMS: atom_id res chain seq x y z
N MET A 1 40.90 -19.19 -31.78
CA MET A 1 40.66 -18.94 -30.35
C MET A 1 39.86 -17.63 -30.23
N ARG A 2 38.56 -17.70 -29.92
CA ARG A 2 37.70 -16.51 -29.69
C ARG A 2 37.52 -16.35 -28.19
N GLY A 3 38.01 -15.24 -27.63
CA GLY A 3 37.77 -14.86 -26.24
C GLY A 3 36.34 -14.36 -26.06
N GLN A 4 35.60 -14.98 -25.14
CA GLN A 4 34.35 -14.45 -24.62
C GLN A 4 34.68 -13.35 -23.61
N SER A 5 34.30 -12.11 -23.93
CA SER A 5 34.34 -11.00 -23.00
C SER A 5 33.16 -11.10 -22.03
N SER A 6 33.45 -11.41 -20.76
CA SER A 6 32.51 -11.35 -19.65
C SER A 6 32.06 -9.90 -19.41
N THR A 7 30.83 -9.58 -19.80
CA THR A 7 30.15 -8.33 -19.42
C THR A 7 29.63 -8.47 -17.99
N THR A 8 30.51 -8.23 -17.01
CA THR A 8 30.10 -7.90 -15.64
C THR A 8 29.44 -6.53 -15.66
N GLY A 9 28.10 -6.52 -15.65
CA GLY A 9 27.28 -5.32 -15.70
C GLY A 9 27.52 -4.42 -14.50
N VAL A 10 28.29 -3.35 -14.70
CA VAL A 10 28.35 -2.21 -13.79
C VAL A 10 27.02 -1.48 -13.91
N LEU A 11 26.17 -1.64 -12.90
CA LEU A 11 24.94 -0.87 -12.73
C LEU A 11 25.31 0.62 -12.79
N THR A 12 24.79 1.34 -13.79
CA THR A 12 25.13 2.76 -13.94
C THR A 12 24.56 3.53 -12.75
N MET A 13 25.24 4.60 -12.30
CA MET A 13 24.82 5.41 -11.16
C MET A 13 23.34 5.85 -11.25
N ASN A 14 22.84 6.08 -12.48
CA ASN A 14 21.45 6.45 -12.76
C ASN A 14 20.44 5.35 -12.39
N GLU A 15 20.78 4.08 -12.61
CA GLU A 15 19.91 2.95 -12.26
C GLU A 15 19.84 2.73 -10.76
N VAL A 16 20.94 2.94 -10.03
CA VAL A 16 20.96 2.87 -8.56
C VAL A 16 20.07 3.96 -7.97
N VAL A 17 20.21 5.21 -8.46
CA VAL A 17 19.38 6.35 -8.02
C VAL A 17 17.90 6.15 -8.35
N ALA A 18 17.57 5.61 -9.52
CA ALA A 18 16.18 5.31 -9.88
C ALA A 18 15.57 4.22 -8.98
N ARG A 19 16.35 3.19 -8.62
CA ARG A 19 15.91 2.11 -7.73
C ARG A 19 15.69 2.59 -6.30
N THR A 20 16.59 3.42 -5.76
CA THR A 20 16.43 3.98 -4.40
C THR A 20 15.21 4.89 -4.32
N GLY A 21 15.00 5.75 -5.32
CA GLY A 21 13.81 6.61 -5.37
C GLY A 21 12.49 5.83 -5.44
N THR A 22 12.48 4.69 -6.15
CA THR A 22 11.28 3.83 -6.26
C THR A 22 10.97 3.14 -4.92
N ALA A 23 11.98 2.56 -4.28
CA ALA A 23 11.82 1.89 -2.99
C ALA A 23 11.36 2.87 -1.88
N GLU A 24 11.94 4.08 -1.85
CA GLU A 24 11.58 5.13 -0.91
C GLU A 24 10.12 5.57 -1.08
N LYS A 25 9.67 5.75 -2.33
CA LYS A 25 8.28 6.07 -2.64
C LYS A 25 7.30 4.99 -2.16
N VAL A 26 7.67 3.72 -2.35
CA VAL A 26 6.87 2.58 -1.89
C VAL A 26 6.76 2.60 -0.37
N TRP A 27 7.89 2.62 0.35
CA TRP A 27 7.91 2.67 1.81
C TRP A 27 7.06 3.82 2.38
N ARG A 28 7.20 5.01 1.80
CA ARG A 28 6.40 6.18 2.15
C ARG A 28 4.90 5.99 1.94
N SER A 29 4.51 5.32 0.86
CA SER A 29 3.12 5.00 0.58
C SER A 29 2.56 4.01 1.61
N LEU A 30 3.36 3.01 2.04
CA LEU A 30 2.97 2.10 3.14
C LEU A 30 2.75 2.88 4.44
N ALA A 31 3.74 3.69 4.85
CA ALA A 31 3.66 4.49 6.07
C ALA A 31 2.45 5.44 6.04
N TYR A 32 2.20 6.06 4.88
CA TYR A 32 1.05 6.93 4.66
C TYR A 32 -0.27 6.17 4.83
N CYS A 33 -0.42 5.02 4.18
CA CYS A 33 -1.62 4.19 4.29
C CYS A 33 -1.85 3.69 5.71
N ALA A 34 -0.79 3.29 6.42
CA ALA A 34 -0.88 2.75 7.78
C ALA A 34 -1.46 3.78 8.80
N VAL A 35 -1.25 5.07 8.58
CA VAL A 35 -1.74 6.12 9.50
C VAL A 35 -3.07 6.74 9.06
N LEU A 36 -3.66 6.32 7.93
CA LEU A 36 -4.94 6.89 7.46
C LEU A 36 -6.08 6.67 8.45
N ILE A 37 -6.18 5.48 9.05
CA ILE A 37 -7.24 5.16 10.02
C ILE A 37 -7.15 6.06 11.27
N PRO A 38 -6.03 6.11 12.02
CA PRO A 38 -5.99 6.93 13.23
C PRO A 38 -6.18 8.43 12.92
N VAL A 39 -5.65 8.93 11.79
CA VAL A 39 -5.86 10.33 11.38
C VAL A 39 -7.32 10.59 11.05
N ALA A 40 -7.99 9.69 10.32
CA ALA A 40 -9.40 9.83 9.97
C ALA A 40 -10.31 9.81 11.20
N LEU A 41 -10.06 8.90 12.15
CA LEU A 41 -10.80 8.83 13.41
C LEU A 41 -10.63 10.11 14.23
N GLY A 42 -9.39 10.59 14.39
CA GLY A 42 -9.14 11.86 15.08
C GLY A 42 -9.79 13.06 14.37
N ALA A 43 -9.84 13.05 13.04
CA ALA A 43 -10.48 14.10 12.26
C ALA A 43 -12.00 14.15 12.43
N LEU A 44 -12.65 13.02 12.64
CA LEU A 44 -14.09 12.98 12.96
C LEU A 44 -14.39 13.64 14.32
N VAL A 45 -13.43 13.64 15.25
CA VAL A 45 -13.55 14.30 16.57
C VAL A 45 -13.21 15.80 16.49
N VAL A 46 -12.09 16.14 15.84
CA VAL A 46 -11.59 17.54 15.75
C VAL A 46 -12.37 18.38 14.72
N GLY A 47 -13.02 17.73 13.76
CA GLY A 47 -13.75 18.41 12.69
C GLY A 47 -12.83 19.26 11.82
N ARG A 48 -13.25 20.49 11.50
CA ARG A 48 -12.57 21.36 10.50
C ARG A 48 -11.08 21.62 10.78
N GLY A 49 -10.64 21.57 12.04
CA GLY A 49 -9.24 21.76 12.42
C GLY A 49 -8.30 20.66 11.91
N ALA A 50 -8.84 19.48 11.56
CA ALA A 50 -8.06 18.35 11.09
C ALA A 50 -7.57 18.47 9.64
N ALA A 51 -8.05 19.45 8.86
CA ALA A 51 -7.61 19.65 7.47
C ALA A 51 -6.08 19.80 7.35
N GLY A 52 -5.45 20.48 8.32
CA GLY A 52 -4.00 20.63 8.39
C GLY A 52 -3.24 19.32 8.61
N TRP A 53 -3.87 18.30 9.20
CA TRP A 53 -3.21 17.01 9.47
C TRP A 53 -2.96 16.24 8.18
N TRP A 54 -3.94 16.17 7.28
CA TRP A 54 -3.73 15.52 5.97
C TRP A 54 -2.73 16.28 5.10
N ARG A 55 -2.71 17.61 5.19
CA ARG A 55 -1.69 18.46 4.54
C ARG A 55 -0.28 18.18 5.09
N ALA A 56 -0.13 18.13 6.40
CA ALA A 56 1.14 17.77 7.02
C ALA A 56 1.57 16.34 6.62
N LEU A 57 0.62 15.40 6.58
CA LEU A 57 0.88 14.02 6.23
C LEU A 57 1.37 13.86 4.78
N ARG A 58 0.71 14.53 3.81
CA ARG A 58 1.12 14.51 2.40
C ARG A 58 2.49 15.11 2.18
N THR A 59 2.79 16.22 2.87
CA THR A 59 4.07 16.89 2.72
C THR A 59 5.19 16.08 3.35
N ARG A 60 4.97 15.54 4.57
CA ARG A 60 6.01 14.79 5.31
C ARG A 60 6.29 13.42 4.73
N LEU A 61 5.24 12.66 4.39
CA LEU A 61 5.40 11.29 3.94
C LEU A 61 5.46 11.16 2.44
N LEU A 62 4.68 11.93 1.68
CA LEU A 62 4.61 11.78 0.22
C LEU A 62 5.38 12.89 -0.53
N GLN A 63 6.04 13.80 0.19
CA GLN A 63 6.77 14.94 -0.38
C GLN A 63 5.91 15.79 -1.33
N ALA A 64 4.61 15.83 -1.09
CA ALA A 64 3.72 16.68 -1.87
C ALA A 64 4.08 18.15 -1.64
N ALA A 65 4.05 18.96 -2.70
CA ALA A 65 4.25 20.39 -2.58
C ALA A 65 3.23 20.99 -1.59
N PRO A 66 3.66 21.92 -0.71
CA PRO A 66 2.74 22.71 0.10
C PRO A 66 1.77 23.47 -0.81
N VAL A 67 0.49 23.50 -0.44
CA VAL A 67 -0.54 24.25 -1.17
C VAL A 67 -1.08 25.32 -0.23
N ALA A 68 -1.46 26.47 -0.79
CA ALA A 68 -2.10 27.55 -0.05
C ALA A 68 -3.29 27.02 0.74
N GLU A 69 -3.38 27.36 2.03
CA GLU A 69 -4.38 26.78 2.90
C GLU A 69 -5.78 27.29 2.56
N GLY A 70 -6.58 26.43 1.93
CA GLY A 70 -8.03 26.61 1.86
C GLY A 70 -8.66 26.41 3.25
N ARG A 71 -9.78 27.09 3.51
CA ARG A 71 -10.64 26.85 4.68
C ARG A 71 -11.84 25.98 4.28
N PRO A 72 -11.70 24.64 4.29
CA PRO A 72 -12.81 23.76 3.92
C PRO A 72 -13.95 23.88 4.93
N GLY A 73 -15.19 23.78 4.43
CA GLY A 73 -16.36 23.68 5.30
C GLY A 73 -16.40 22.36 6.08
N THR A 74 -17.09 22.35 7.23
CA THR A 74 -17.19 21.19 8.11
C THR A 74 -17.68 19.92 7.39
N GLY A 75 -18.68 20.06 6.50
CA GLY A 75 -19.19 18.93 5.72
C GLY A 75 -18.15 18.33 4.76
N ALA A 76 -17.32 19.16 4.12
CA ALA A 76 -16.26 18.68 3.25
C ALA A 76 -15.19 17.91 4.02
N VAL A 77 -14.84 18.38 5.22
CA VAL A 77 -13.91 17.68 6.12
C VAL A 77 -14.49 16.36 6.63
N ALA A 78 -15.77 16.33 7.01
CA ALA A 78 -16.44 15.10 7.44
C ALA A 78 -16.47 14.05 6.31
N VAL A 79 -16.85 14.45 5.10
CA VAL A 79 -16.81 13.56 3.91
C VAL A 79 -15.39 13.06 3.65
N HIS A 80 -14.39 13.94 3.72
CA HIS A 80 -12.99 13.53 3.53
C HIS A 80 -12.50 12.58 4.63
N ALA A 81 -12.91 12.79 5.88
CA ALA A 81 -12.60 11.89 6.98
C ALA A 81 -13.21 10.49 6.77
N VAL A 82 -14.48 10.42 6.37
CA VAL A 82 -15.13 9.13 6.02
C VAL A 82 -14.40 8.44 4.88
N GLN A 83 -14.04 9.15 3.82
CA GLN A 83 -13.30 8.56 2.70
C GLN A 83 -11.87 8.13 3.09
N SER A 84 -11.22 8.89 3.97
CA SER A 84 -9.90 8.53 4.52
C SER A 84 -10.00 7.26 5.35
N LEU A 85 -11.07 7.11 6.14
CA LEU A 85 -11.33 5.90 6.91
C LEU A 85 -11.58 4.71 6.00
N LEU A 86 -12.45 4.86 4.98
CA LEU A 86 -12.73 3.82 3.99
C LEU A 86 -11.47 3.36 3.26
N LEU A 87 -10.64 4.30 2.79
CA LEU A 87 -9.36 3.97 2.15
C LEU A 87 -8.36 3.34 3.12
N GLY A 88 -8.31 3.80 4.37
CA GLY A 88 -7.48 3.21 5.41
C GLY A 88 -7.88 1.76 5.71
N VAL A 89 -9.18 1.49 5.84
CA VAL A 89 -9.71 0.13 6.01
C VAL A 89 -9.39 -0.74 4.80
N ALA A 90 -9.60 -0.24 3.58
CA ALA A 90 -9.24 -0.96 2.37
C ALA A 90 -7.74 -1.25 2.29
N ALA A 91 -6.88 -0.35 2.79
CA ALA A 91 -5.43 -0.53 2.83
C ALA A 91 -4.95 -1.59 3.83
N LEU A 92 -5.74 -1.95 4.84
CA LEU A 92 -5.38 -3.02 5.79
C LEU A 92 -5.20 -4.37 5.09
N ILE A 93 -5.95 -4.62 4.00
CA ILE A 93 -5.86 -5.87 3.24
C ILE A 93 -4.49 -6.02 2.58
N PRO A 94 -4.03 -5.13 1.69
CA PRO A 94 -2.70 -5.24 1.12
C PRO A 94 -1.60 -5.10 2.19
N LEU A 95 -1.77 -4.29 3.24
CA LEU A 95 -0.80 -4.24 4.35
C LEU A 95 -0.64 -5.60 5.03
N GLY A 96 -1.76 -6.23 5.42
CA GLY A 96 -1.77 -7.57 6.00
C GLY A 96 -1.21 -8.61 5.03
N MET A 97 -1.51 -8.47 3.73
CA MET A 97 -0.95 -9.33 2.69
C MET A 97 0.58 -9.21 2.62
N GLN A 98 1.15 -8.02 2.71
CA GLN A 98 2.62 -7.86 2.73
C GLN A 98 3.24 -8.57 3.94
N VAL A 99 2.62 -8.45 5.12
CA VAL A 99 3.08 -9.18 6.32
C VAL A 99 3.00 -10.69 6.08
N LEU A 100 1.87 -11.18 5.56
CA LEU A 100 1.68 -12.60 5.26
C LEU A 100 2.69 -13.10 4.22
N MET A 101 2.98 -12.34 3.16
CA MET A 101 3.94 -12.71 2.12
C MET A 101 5.38 -12.74 2.65
N VAL A 102 5.74 -11.87 3.60
CA VAL A 102 7.05 -11.96 4.27
C VAL A 102 7.12 -13.23 5.13
N LEU A 103 6.10 -13.48 5.96
CA LEU A 103 6.06 -14.63 6.87
C LEU A 103 6.01 -15.97 6.13
N ARG A 104 5.11 -16.09 5.16
CA ARG A 104 4.88 -17.33 4.39
C ARG A 104 5.78 -17.47 3.17
N GLY A 105 6.37 -16.39 2.66
CA GLY A 105 7.30 -16.45 1.52
C GLY A 105 8.75 -16.49 2.00
N ALA A 106 9.29 -15.33 2.36
CA ALA A 106 10.70 -15.20 2.73
C ALA A 106 11.05 -16.02 3.98
N LEU A 107 10.16 -16.01 4.99
CA LEU A 107 10.39 -16.65 6.28
C LEU A 107 9.69 -18.01 6.42
N TYR A 108 9.23 -18.61 5.31
CA TYR A 108 8.41 -19.84 5.32
C TYR A 108 8.99 -20.92 6.25
N GLY A 109 10.27 -21.27 6.05
CA GLY A 109 10.90 -22.33 6.84
C GLY A 109 11.10 -22.00 8.31
N PHE A 110 10.96 -20.75 8.75
CA PHE A 110 10.98 -20.37 10.16
C PHE A 110 9.58 -20.41 10.78
N VAL A 111 8.55 -20.05 10.01
CA VAL A 111 7.16 -19.99 10.45
C VAL A 111 6.49 -21.36 10.41
N ASP A 112 6.89 -22.22 9.47
CA ASP A 112 6.36 -23.56 9.28
C ASP A 112 7.50 -24.58 9.35
N PRO A 113 7.63 -25.34 10.46
CA PRO A 113 8.72 -26.29 10.64
C PRO A 113 8.50 -27.62 9.89
N GLY A 114 7.30 -27.88 9.35
CA GLY A 114 6.90 -29.15 8.74
C GLY A 114 5.97 -30.00 9.64
N PRO A 115 5.63 -31.23 9.23
CA PRO A 115 6.15 -31.98 8.07
C PRO A 115 5.70 -31.40 6.71
N TYR A 116 6.55 -31.50 5.69
CA TYR A 116 6.30 -30.90 4.37
C TYR A 116 5.63 -31.85 3.37
N ASP A 117 5.18 -33.03 3.81
CA ASP A 117 4.71 -34.10 2.92
C ASP A 117 3.53 -33.69 2.02
N THR A 118 2.74 -32.71 2.47
CA THR A 118 1.60 -32.14 1.74
C THR A 118 1.83 -30.69 1.28
N SER A 119 3.05 -30.18 1.46
CA SER A 119 3.38 -28.80 1.09
C SER A 119 3.52 -28.64 -0.42
N TRP A 120 3.05 -27.50 -0.93
CA TRP A 120 3.35 -27.09 -2.31
C TRP A 120 4.85 -26.96 -2.49
N GLY A 121 5.42 -27.50 -3.56
CA GLY A 121 6.87 -27.56 -3.76
C GLY A 121 7.53 -28.87 -3.31
N GLY A 122 6.74 -29.82 -2.79
CA GLY A 122 7.18 -31.18 -2.49
C GLY A 122 7.64 -31.38 -1.04
N PRO A 123 8.09 -32.61 -0.70
CA PRO A 123 8.30 -33.04 0.69
C PRO A 123 9.56 -32.45 1.36
N THR A 124 10.27 -31.56 0.66
CA THR A 124 11.49 -30.95 1.18
C THR A 124 11.21 -29.53 1.65
N ARG A 125 11.86 -29.11 2.74
CA ARG A 125 11.80 -27.73 3.22
C ARG A 125 12.19 -26.71 2.14
N GLY A 126 13.21 -27.03 1.34
CA GLY A 126 13.71 -26.15 0.27
C GLY A 126 12.70 -25.98 -0.86
N GLY A 127 12.08 -27.08 -1.30
CA GLY A 127 11.03 -27.03 -2.31
C GLY A 127 9.79 -26.27 -1.82
N ALA A 128 9.36 -26.53 -0.58
CA ALA A 128 8.26 -25.82 0.04
C ALA A 128 8.52 -24.31 0.18
N TRP A 129 9.71 -23.93 0.64
CA TRP A 129 10.13 -22.53 0.70
C TRP A 129 10.13 -21.88 -0.69
N ALA A 130 10.70 -22.54 -1.71
CA ALA A 130 10.81 -21.98 -3.05
C ALA A 130 9.42 -21.71 -3.65
N ALA A 131 8.48 -22.63 -3.51
CA ALA A 131 7.11 -22.45 -4.00
C ALA A 131 6.44 -21.22 -3.36
N HIS A 132 6.48 -21.13 -2.03
CA HIS A 132 5.83 -20.02 -1.34
C HIS A 132 6.54 -18.69 -1.60
N PHE A 133 7.87 -18.65 -1.62
CA PHE A 133 8.63 -17.45 -1.96
C PHE A 133 8.27 -16.94 -3.36
N LEU A 134 8.25 -17.83 -4.36
CA LEU A 134 7.94 -17.46 -5.75
C LEU A 134 6.50 -16.98 -5.94
N ILE A 135 5.54 -17.52 -5.20
CA ILE A 135 4.14 -17.05 -5.19
C ILE A 135 4.04 -15.70 -4.46
N SER A 136 4.79 -15.53 -3.37
CA SER A 136 4.76 -14.32 -2.57
C SER A 136 5.33 -13.09 -3.28
N VAL A 137 6.28 -13.26 -4.20
CA VAL A 137 6.86 -12.14 -4.98
C VAL A 137 5.81 -11.39 -5.81
N PRO A 138 5.08 -12.00 -6.77
CA PRO A 138 4.10 -11.29 -7.58
C PRO A 138 2.93 -10.75 -6.74
N LEU A 139 2.48 -11.49 -5.72
CA LEU A 139 1.45 -11.00 -4.80
C LEU A 139 1.91 -9.78 -4.00
N SER A 140 3.17 -9.79 -3.54
CA SER A 140 3.77 -8.64 -2.85
C SER A 140 3.84 -7.43 -3.78
N LEU A 141 4.26 -7.60 -5.03
CA LEU A 141 4.32 -6.50 -6.00
C LEU A 141 2.93 -5.91 -6.27
N ALA A 142 1.90 -6.76 -6.40
CA ALA A 142 0.52 -6.32 -6.57
C ALA A 142 0.02 -5.54 -5.32
N GLY A 143 0.30 -6.03 -4.11
CA GLY A 143 -0.04 -5.35 -2.86
C GLY A 143 0.63 -3.98 -2.71
N LEU A 144 1.93 -3.90 -3.03
CA LEU A 144 2.66 -2.62 -3.03
C LEU A 144 2.10 -1.63 -4.06
N ALA A 145 1.81 -2.10 -5.28
CA ALA A 145 1.21 -1.26 -6.31
C ALA A 145 -0.17 -0.72 -5.88
N LEU A 146 -0.98 -1.56 -5.23
CA LEU A 146 -2.28 -1.14 -4.69
C LEU A 146 -2.12 -0.08 -3.60
N LEU A 147 -1.16 -0.23 -2.68
CA LEU A 147 -0.87 0.77 -1.63
C LEU A 147 -0.41 2.10 -2.22
N VAL A 148 0.46 2.09 -3.22
CA VAL A 148 0.86 3.30 -3.96
C VAL A 148 -0.36 3.94 -4.65
N GLY A 149 -1.25 3.12 -5.23
CA GLY A 149 -2.50 3.59 -5.83
C GLY A 149 -3.45 4.24 -4.82
N ILE A 150 -3.63 3.63 -3.64
CA ILE A 150 -4.45 4.17 -2.55
C ILE A 150 -3.87 5.50 -2.05
N ALA A 151 -2.55 5.58 -1.84
CA ALA A 151 -1.88 6.82 -1.44
C ALA A 151 -2.10 7.92 -2.49
N ALA A 152 -1.92 7.61 -3.79
CA ALA A 152 -2.14 8.56 -4.87
C ALA A 152 -3.61 9.02 -5.00
N MET A 153 -4.55 8.11 -4.74
CA MET A 153 -5.97 8.40 -4.75
C MET A 153 -6.37 9.30 -3.58
N HIS A 154 -5.83 9.03 -2.39
CA HIS A 154 -6.04 9.87 -1.21
C HIS A 154 -5.45 11.27 -1.40
N GLN A 155 -4.27 11.41 -2.02
CA GLN A 155 -3.71 12.71 -2.43
C GLN A 155 -4.69 13.54 -3.25
N ARG A 156 -5.31 12.92 -4.28
CA ARG A 156 -6.30 13.59 -5.13
C ARG A 156 -7.56 13.99 -4.36
N LEU A 157 -7.96 13.19 -3.37
CA LEU A 157 -9.07 13.54 -2.48
C LEU A 157 -8.72 14.72 -1.57
N THR A 158 -7.52 14.74 -1.00
CA THR A 158 -7.06 15.84 -0.12
C THR A 158 -6.92 17.14 -0.90
N ALA A 159 -6.46 17.10 -2.15
CA ALA A 159 -6.37 18.28 -3.00
C ALA A 159 -7.72 19.01 -3.18
N SER A 160 -8.85 18.28 -3.14
CA SER A 160 -10.18 18.90 -3.18
C SER A 160 -10.54 19.73 -1.94
N LEU A 161 -9.88 19.49 -0.79
CA LEU A 161 -10.00 20.36 0.39
C LEU A 161 -9.30 21.71 0.20
N ASP A 162 -8.37 21.77 -0.74
CA ASP A 162 -7.61 22.98 -1.10
C ASP A 162 -8.27 23.76 -2.25
N GLY A 163 -9.50 23.37 -2.64
CA GLY A 163 -10.28 24.03 -3.68
C GLY A 163 -10.15 23.42 -5.07
N GLU A 164 -9.35 22.36 -5.25
CA GLU A 164 -9.28 21.67 -6.53
C GLU A 164 -10.59 20.93 -6.86
N ARG A 165 -10.92 20.85 -8.15
CA ARG A 165 -12.12 20.15 -8.62
C ARG A 165 -12.00 18.65 -8.34
N ARG A 166 -12.79 18.16 -7.38
CA ARG A 166 -12.87 16.74 -7.07
C ARG A 166 -13.32 15.92 -8.28
N ALA A 167 -12.53 14.92 -8.64
CA ALA A 167 -12.93 13.95 -9.65
C ALA A 167 -14.06 13.05 -9.11
N ARG A 168 -15.22 13.09 -9.78
CA ARG A 168 -16.45 12.39 -9.32
C ARG A 168 -16.29 10.87 -9.24
N TRP A 169 -15.37 10.29 -10.01
CA TRP A 169 -15.07 8.85 -10.01
C TRP A 169 -14.37 8.37 -8.74
N LEU A 170 -13.75 9.27 -7.96
CA LEU A 170 -13.02 8.86 -6.76
C LEU A 170 -13.95 8.24 -5.71
N THR A 171 -15.18 8.75 -5.58
CA THR A 171 -16.17 8.20 -4.64
C THR A 171 -16.57 6.76 -4.97
N PRO A 172 -17.06 6.44 -6.19
CA PRO A 172 -17.42 5.07 -6.52
C PRO A 172 -16.21 4.13 -6.51
N VAL A 173 -15.00 4.60 -6.85
CA VAL A 173 -13.79 3.77 -6.72
C VAL A 173 -13.45 3.48 -5.25
N THR A 174 -13.54 4.46 -4.34
CA THR A 174 -13.36 4.20 -2.90
C THR A 174 -14.36 3.16 -2.42
N ALA A 175 -15.63 3.33 -2.76
CA ALA A 175 -16.69 2.39 -2.38
C ALA A 175 -16.44 0.99 -2.96
N GLY A 176 -16.09 0.92 -4.24
CA GLY A 176 -15.76 -0.33 -4.92
C GLY A 176 -14.58 -1.06 -4.28
N LEU A 177 -13.52 -0.35 -3.89
CA LEU A 177 -12.39 -0.92 -3.16
C LEU A 177 -12.80 -1.49 -1.80
N CYS A 178 -13.65 -0.79 -1.05
CA CYS A 178 -14.16 -1.30 0.23
C CYS A 178 -15.04 -2.54 0.05
N VAL A 179 -15.93 -2.54 -0.94
CA VAL A 179 -16.78 -3.70 -1.26
C VAL A 179 -15.93 -4.88 -1.70
N ALA A 180 -15.01 -4.68 -2.66
CA ALA A 180 -14.11 -5.73 -3.12
C ALA A 180 -13.25 -6.28 -1.98
N GLY A 181 -12.73 -5.40 -1.12
CA GLY A 181 -11.98 -5.80 0.06
C GLY A 181 -12.81 -6.60 1.07
N GLY A 182 -14.04 -6.17 1.33
CA GLY A 182 -14.97 -6.90 2.20
C GLY A 182 -15.33 -8.28 1.65
N LEU A 183 -15.64 -8.37 0.36
CA LEU A 183 -15.92 -9.64 -0.31
C LEU A 183 -14.69 -10.56 -0.30
N PHE A 184 -13.50 -10.02 -0.55
CA PHE A 184 -12.25 -10.76 -0.45
C PHE A 184 -12.05 -11.33 0.95
N LEU A 185 -12.22 -10.52 2.01
CA LEU A 185 -12.09 -10.97 3.40
C LEU A 185 -13.12 -12.04 3.75
N VAL A 186 -14.38 -11.85 3.34
CA VAL A 186 -15.44 -12.85 3.56
C VAL A 186 -15.12 -14.15 2.84
N GLY A 187 -14.73 -14.09 1.56
CA GLY A 187 -14.34 -15.26 0.78
C GLY A 187 -13.13 -15.97 1.39
N TRP A 188 -12.13 -15.20 1.85
CA TRP A 188 -10.94 -15.72 2.53
C TRP A 188 -11.28 -16.41 3.85
N VAL A 189 -12.12 -15.83 4.70
CA VAL A 189 -12.50 -16.41 5.99
C VAL A 189 -13.40 -17.63 5.81
N ARG A 190 -14.26 -17.62 4.78
CA ARG A 190 -15.18 -18.74 4.50
C ARG A 190 -14.56 -19.85 3.66
N GLN A 191 -13.31 -19.67 3.19
CA GLN A 191 -12.53 -20.58 2.33
C GLN A 191 -13.41 -21.47 1.44
N ILE A 192 -13.97 -20.83 0.42
CA ILE A 192 -14.40 -21.48 -0.83
C ILE A 192 -13.16 -22.02 -1.54
#